data_AF-A0A8T2JY13-F1
#
_entry.id   AF-A0A8T2JY13-F1
#
_cell.length_a   1.000
_cell.length_b   1.000
_cell.length_c   1.000
_cell.angle_alpha   90.00
_cell.angle_beta   90.00
_cell.angle_gamma   90.00
#
_symmetry.space_group_name_H-M   'P 1'
#
loop_
_entity.id
_entity.type
_entity.pdbx_description
1 polymer ?
#
loop_
_entity_poly.entity_id
_entity_poly.type
_entity_poly.pdbx_seq_one_letter_code
_entity_poly.pdbx_strand_id
1 'polypeptide(L)'
;MEEEEREVVRVRVRKCEGVLQPESRSFAVDPQITSLDVLQHILIRAFDLNGRKTFGISYLGRDKQGHENYSSLISEWDLGNAFSTSSKPYLQLKLDIKPSEESPLLEDWDIISPKDVIGTDLFLQEKRVLGSALPFTQSILSQVGRTLTRVQQALSWTYGEDVKPFKPPLNDVEFHKYLNHEGQLTRPEELRLRIYHGGVEPSLRKVVWRYLLNVYPDGLSGQERMDYMKCKTREYYQLKGEWKERCSTEDLEFIQGNVMKDVLRTDRTHPYYAGSEDNPHLQTLHDLLTTYAVTHPQVSYCQGMSDIASPILAVMDNEAHAFICFCGIMKRLEGNFRMDGECMSIKFSHLKLLLRYSDPDFNSYLVTRGADDLLFCYRWLLLELKREFAFEDALRMLEVMWSSLPPDPPEKEVELVGQPCPPGEIQKSSRTRHMMRPDRGLSP
;
A
#
# COMPACT_ATOMS: atom_id res chain seq x y z
N MET A 1 -8.44 23.10 18.89
CA MET A 1 -7.73 23.26 17.60
C MET A 1 -8.10 22.05 16.81
N GLU A 2 -8.86 22.22 15.74
CA GLU A 2 -9.11 21.15 14.78
C GLU A 2 -7.74 20.74 14.20
N GLU A 3 -7.35 19.48 14.38
CA GLU A 3 -6.26 18.92 13.59
C GLU A 3 -6.73 18.95 12.13
N GLU A 4 -6.22 19.91 11.34
CA GLU A 4 -6.40 19.86 9.88
C GLU A 4 -5.82 18.51 9.42
N GLU A 5 -6.69 17.56 9.04
CA GLU A 5 -6.30 16.32 8.38
C GLU A 5 -5.51 16.70 7.12
N ARG A 6 -4.19 16.52 7.17
CA ARG A 6 -3.32 16.79 6.03
C ARG A 6 -3.37 15.58 5.11
N GLU A 7 -4.05 15.73 3.97
CA GLU A 7 -4.11 14.68 2.95
C GLU A 7 -2.73 14.28 2.41
N VAL A 8 -1.78 15.23 2.35
CA VAL A 8 -0.40 15.02 1.86
C VAL A 8 0.57 15.95 2.56
N VAL A 9 1.71 15.42 3.01
CA VAL A 9 2.84 16.17 3.57
C VAL A 9 4.05 16.06 2.64
N ARG A 10 4.61 17.20 2.23
CA ARG A 10 5.89 17.24 1.51
C ARG A 10 7.03 17.00 2.48
N VAL A 11 7.90 16.05 2.17
CA VAL A 11 9.07 15.68 2.96
C VAL A 11 10.32 16.06 2.20
N ARG A 12 11.26 16.73 2.86
CA ARG A 12 12.60 17.02 2.35
C ARG A 12 13.62 16.34 3.24
N VAL A 13 14.39 15.44 2.68
CA VAL A 13 15.35 14.62 3.41
C VAL A 13 16.76 15.02 3.04
N ARG A 14 17.62 15.19 4.04
CA ARG A 14 19.05 15.40 3.87
C ARG A 14 19.81 14.21 4.44
N LYS A 15 20.49 13.45 3.58
CA LYS A 15 21.39 12.35 3.94
C LYS A 15 22.78 12.90 4.27
N CYS A 16 23.26 12.56 5.45
CA CYS A 16 24.57 12.89 5.98
C CYS A 16 25.35 11.60 6.20
N GLU A 17 26.47 11.42 5.48
CA GLU A 17 27.35 10.25 5.60
C GLU A 17 28.78 10.74 5.88
N GLY A 18 29.15 10.80 7.16
CA GLY A 18 30.45 11.29 7.61
C GLY A 18 30.80 12.67 7.04
N VAL A 19 31.92 12.75 6.31
CA VAL A 19 32.46 14.00 5.71
C VAL A 19 32.02 14.18 4.26
N LEU A 20 31.21 13.28 3.70
CA LEU A 20 30.73 13.38 2.32
C LEU A 20 29.72 14.52 2.16
N GLN A 21 29.62 15.05 0.93
CA GLN A 21 28.62 16.07 0.63
C GLN A 21 27.21 15.50 0.84
N PRO A 22 26.34 16.22 1.55
CA PRO A 22 25.02 15.72 1.89
C PRO A 22 24.12 15.63 0.65
N GLU A 23 23.63 14.43 0.36
CA GLU A 23 22.62 14.18 -0.66
C GLU A 23 21.25 14.65 -0.15
N SER A 24 20.41 15.23 -1.00
CA SER A 24 19.07 15.69 -0.59
C SER A 24 18.02 15.24 -1.57
N ARG A 25 16.89 14.74 -1.07
CA ARG A 25 15.74 14.30 -1.86
C ARG A 25 14.45 14.87 -1.28
N SER A 26 13.43 15.01 -2.12
CA SER A 26 12.13 15.51 -1.68
C SER A 26 11.03 14.67 -2.30
N PHE A 27 10.07 14.25 -1.48
CA PHE A 27 8.93 13.46 -1.91
C PHE A 27 7.69 13.88 -1.12
N ALA A 28 6.54 13.32 -1.46
CA ALA A 28 5.29 13.54 -0.73
C ALA A 28 4.88 12.24 -0.06
N VAL A 29 4.39 12.33 1.17
CA VAL A 29 3.83 11.19 1.91
C VAL A 29 2.43 11.53 2.39
N ASP A 30 1.58 10.53 2.50
CA ASP A 30 0.27 10.66 3.12
C ASP A 30 0.40 10.24 4.61
N PRO A 31 0.24 11.18 5.57
CA PRO A 31 0.30 10.90 7.00
C PRO A 31 -0.67 9.81 7.45
N GLN A 32 -1.76 9.62 6.73
CA GLN A 32 -2.78 8.63 7.05
C GLN A 32 -2.38 7.20 6.67
N ILE A 33 -1.29 6.96 5.96
CA ILE A 33 -0.84 5.60 5.60
C ILE A 33 0.65 5.37 5.82
N THR A 34 1.39 6.44 6.15
CA THR A 34 2.84 6.39 6.27
C THR A 34 3.20 6.15 7.73
N SER A 35 3.39 4.87 8.08
CA SER A 35 4.04 4.48 9.33
C SER A 35 5.54 4.78 9.31
N LEU A 36 6.21 4.66 10.46
CA LEU A 36 7.66 4.80 10.57
C LEU A 36 8.37 3.80 9.67
N ASP A 37 7.90 2.56 9.61
CA ASP A 37 8.50 1.53 8.77
C ASP A 37 8.31 1.84 7.29
N VAL A 38 7.11 2.28 6.90
CA VAL A 38 6.84 2.73 5.53
C VAL A 38 7.77 3.89 5.17
N LEU A 39 7.93 4.86 6.06
CA LEU A 39 8.86 5.97 5.87
C LEU A 39 10.31 5.48 5.74
N GLN A 40 10.75 4.54 6.57
CA GLN A 40 12.08 3.93 6.46
C GLN A 40 12.28 3.23 5.11
N HIS A 41 11.28 2.50 4.63
CA HIS A 41 11.31 1.89 3.30
C HIS A 41 11.41 2.91 2.18
N ILE A 42 10.61 3.98 2.27
CA ILE A 42 10.67 5.11 1.34
C ILE A 42 12.07 5.72 1.35
N LEU A 43 12.70 5.87 2.52
CA LEU A 43 14.06 6.43 2.65
C LEU A 43 15.15 5.50 2.10
N ILE A 44 15.08 4.20 2.39
CA ILE A 44 16.00 3.19 1.84
C ILE A 44 15.98 3.22 0.33
N ARG A 45 14.78 3.30 -0.25
CA ARG A 45 14.54 3.44 -1.69
C ARG A 45 15.05 4.75 -2.25
N ALA A 46 14.69 5.87 -1.62
CA ALA A 46 15.05 7.19 -2.10
C ALA A 46 16.58 7.32 -2.21
N PHE A 47 17.34 6.75 -1.26
CA PHE A 47 18.79 6.94 -1.18
C PHE A 47 19.63 5.71 -1.56
N ASP A 48 19.02 4.69 -2.19
CA ASP A 48 19.65 3.45 -2.64
C ASP A 48 20.55 2.80 -1.56
N LEU A 49 20.04 2.64 -0.35
CA LEU A 49 20.85 2.25 0.81
C LEU A 49 21.26 0.75 0.85
N ASN A 50 21.13 -0.01 -0.25
CA ASN A 50 21.65 -1.39 -0.45
C ASN A 50 21.65 -2.28 0.81
N GLY A 51 20.52 -2.39 1.51
CA GLY A 51 20.39 -3.26 2.68
C GLY A 51 21.06 -2.75 3.98
N ARG A 52 21.62 -1.53 4.03
CA ARG A 52 22.03 -0.87 5.27
C ARG A 52 20.79 -0.54 6.11
N LYS A 53 20.45 -1.43 7.05
CA LYS A 53 19.29 -1.28 7.96
C LYS A 53 19.53 -0.33 9.13
N THR A 54 20.74 0.21 9.29
CA THR A 54 21.13 1.01 10.46
C THR A 54 21.49 2.43 10.07
N PHE A 55 20.48 3.29 10.01
CA PHE A 55 20.62 4.74 9.89
C PHE A 55 19.73 5.44 10.92
N GLY A 56 20.17 6.61 11.39
CA GLY A 56 19.36 7.47 12.26
C GLY A 56 18.46 8.37 11.43
N ILE A 57 17.20 8.54 11.84
CA ILE A 57 16.30 9.55 11.30
C ILE A 57 16.08 10.62 12.37
N SER A 58 16.13 11.90 11.99
CA SER A 58 15.70 13.01 12.83
C SER A 58 14.83 13.97 12.02
N TYR A 59 13.88 14.64 12.67
CA TYR A 59 13.03 15.66 12.03
C TYR A 59 13.29 17.03 12.63
N LEU A 60 13.15 18.08 11.82
CA LEU A 60 13.24 19.46 12.26
C LEU A 60 11.91 19.89 12.89
N GLY A 61 11.92 20.09 14.21
CA GLY A 61 10.80 20.65 14.96
C GLY A 61 11.08 22.07 15.43
N ARG A 62 10.03 22.80 15.81
CA ARG A 62 10.13 24.10 16.50
C ARG A 62 9.72 23.94 17.96
N ASP A 63 10.53 24.45 18.87
CA ASP A 63 10.18 24.49 20.29
C ASP A 63 9.16 25.61 20.59
N LYS A 64 8.68 25.67 21.85
CA LYS A 64 7.73 26.69 22.30
C LYS A 64 8.27 28.12 22.22
N GLN A 65 9.57 28.29 22.01
CA GLN A 65 10.26 29.58 21.88
C GLN A 65 10.58 29.92 20.41
N GLY A 66 10.22 29.04 19.47
CA GLY A 66 10.42 29.22 18.03
C GLY A 66 11.80 28.79 17.51
N HIS A 67 12.66 28.18 18.33
CA HIS A 67 13.95 27.68 17.88
C HIS A 67 13.79 26.35 17.13
N GLU A 68 14.52 26.23 16.02
CA GLU A 68 14.53 25.02 15.19
C GLU A 68 15.55 24.01 15.74
N ASN A 69 15.08 22.83 16.11
CA ASN A 69 15.91 21.75 16.66
C ASN A 69 15.59 20.42 15.98
N TYR A 70 16.62 19.62 15.69
CA TYR A 70 16.43 18.25 15.21
C TYR A 70 16.12 17.32 16.37
N SER A 71 15.00 16.60 16.27
CA SER A 71 14.56 15.59 17.22
C SER A 71 14.61 14.22 16.57
N SER A 72 15.11 13.20 17.28
CA SER A 72 15.20 11.84 16.73
C SER A 72 13.82 11.26 16.46
N LEU A 73 13.68 10.58 15.33
CA LEU A 73 12.45 9.94 14.90
C LEU A 73 12.61 8.43 15.11
N ILE A 74 12.22 7.95 16.30
CA ILE A 74 12.46 6.57 16.75
C ILE A 74 11.17 5.79 17.04
N SER A 75 10.01 6.43 16.93
CA SER A 75 8.71 5.85 17.19
C SER A 75 7.60 6.48 16.34
N GLU A 76 6.45 5.81 16.24
CA GLU A 76 5.24 6.34 15.59
C GLU A 76 4.75 7.64 16.25
N TRP A 77 4.96 7.79 17.56
CA TRP A 77 4.65 9.03 18.26
C TRP A 77 5.52 10.20 17.77
N ASP A 78 6.80 9.95 17.52
CA ASP A 78 7.71 10.96 16.96
C ASP A 78 7.31 11.30 15.52
N LEU A 79 6.87 10.31 14.74
CA LEU A 79 6.39 10.52 13.38
C LEU A 79 5.10 11.36 13.34
N GLY A 80 4.12 11.04 14.20
CA GLY A 80 2.91 11.84 14.36
C GLY A 80 3.22 13.28 14.73
N ASN A 81 4.12 13.49 15.71
CA ASN A 81 4.60 14.81 16.07
C ASN A 81 5.32 15.50 14.91
N ALA A 82 6.14 14.78 14.15
CA ALA A 82 6.83 15.33 12.98
C ALA A 82 5.82 15.83 11.93
N PHE A 83 4.75 15.08 11.65
CA PHE A 83 3.69 15.53 10.76
C PHE A 83 2.95 16.76 11.29
N SER A 84 2.55 16.76 12.56
CA SER A 84 1.81 17.86 13.19
C SER A 84 2.63 19.15 13.33
N THR A 85 3.92 19.01 13.66
CA THR A 85 4.84 20.15 13.90
C THR A 85 5.59 20.62 12.66
N SER A 86 5.45 19.94 11.52
CA SER A 86 6.13 20.33 10.28
C SER A 86 5.75 21.75 9.86
N SER A 87 6.75 22.62 9.76
CA SER A 87 6.59 24.00 9.34
C SER A 87 6.33 24.05 7.83
N LYS A 88 5.31 24.80 7.39
CA LYS A 88 5.01 25.01 5.97
C LYS A 88 6.27 25.60 5.31
N PRO A 89 6.78 25.04 4.18
CA PRO A 89 6.08 24.17 3.25
C PRO A 89 6.49 22.68 3.24
N TYR A 90 7.36 22.20 4.13
CA TYR A 90 7.81 20.80 4.13
C TYR A 90 8.22 20.29 5.52
N LEU A 91 7.98 18.99 5.77
CA LEU A 91 8.64 18.24 6.84
C LEU A 91 10.11 18.02 6.47
N GLN A 92 11.04 18.54 7.26
CA GLN A 92 12.47 18.38 7.01
C GLN A 92 13.04 17.23 7.85
N LEU A 93 13.57 16.21 7.18
CA LEU A 93 14.23 15.06 7.79
C LEU A 93 15.74 15.12 7.56
N LYS A 94 16.48 14.61 8.53
CA LYS A 94 17.92 14.36 8.48
C LYS A 94 18.15 12.87 8.64
N LEU A 95 18.92 12.31 7.73
CA LEU A 95 19.24 10.90 7.65
C LEU A 95 20.74 10.74 7.93
N ASP A 96 21.09 10.21 9.10
CA ASP A 96 22.46 10.04 9.56
C ASP A 96 22.92 8.59 9.34
N ILE A 97 23.85 8.39 8.41
CA ILE A 97 24.46 7.09 8.12
C ILE A 97 25.74 6.99 8.93
N LYS A 98 25.80 6.04 9.87
CA LYS A 98 27.04 5.75 10.57
C LYS A 98 28.04 5.16 9.58
N PRO A 99 29.30 5.66 9.50
CA PRO A 99 30.34 4.93 8.80
C PRO A 99 30.47 3.57 9.48
N SER A 100 30.48 2.49 8.69
CA SER A 100 30.69 1.15 9.24
C SER A 100 32.07 1.11 9.91
N GLU A 101 32.12 1.13 11.24
CA GLU A 101 33.30 0.72 11.98
C GLU A 101 33.42 -0.81 11.90
N GLU A 102 34.66 -1.25 11.70
CA GLU A 102 35.13 -2.62 11.46
C GLU A 102 34.36 -3.70 12.25
N SER A 103 33.75 -4.65 11.55
CA SER A 103 33.50 -5.98 12.11
C SER A 103 34.65 -6.88 11.64
N PRO A 104 35.52 -7.36 12.55
CA PRO A 104 36.61 -8.24 12.17
C PRO A 104 36.07 -9.65 11.86
N LEU A 105 36.55 -10.19 10.74
CA LEU A 105 36.71 -11.61 10.43
C LEU A 105 35.45 -12.49 10.42
N LEU A 106 34.92 -12.71 9.21
CA LEU A 106 34.76 -14.05 8.61
C LEU A 106 34.39 -13.88 7.12
N GLU A 107 35.41 -14.00 6.28
CA GLU A 107 35.37 -14.55 4.90
C GLU A 107 34.52 -15.85 4.90
N ASP A 108 33.77 -16.26 3.87
CA ASP A 108 34.15 -16.34 2.46
C ASP A 108 33.00 -16.94 1.58
N TRP A 109 32.94 -16.53 0.30
CA TRP A 109 32.25 -17.11 -0.91
C TRP A 109 30.69 -17.22 -0.94
N ASP A 110 29.93 -16.79 -1.97
CA ASP A 110 30.16 -16.64 -3.42
C ASP A 110 29.57 -15.33 -3.99
N ILE A 111 30.41 -14.51 -4.64
CA ILE A 111 29.98 -13.41 -5.53
C ILE A 111 30.41 -13.78 -6.95
N ILE A 112 29.43 -14.09 -7.82
CA ILE A 112 29.62 -13.94 -9.26
C ILE A 112 29.52 -12.44 -9.56
N SER A 113 30.66 -11.87 -9.94
CA SER A 113 30.84 -10.48 -10.36
C SER A 113 30.20 -10.24 -11.74
N PRO A 114 29.33 -9.23 -11.92
CA PRO A 114 28.82 -8.83 -13.25
C PRO A 114 29.85 -8.09 -14.13
N LYS A 115 31.15 -8.43 -14.05
CA LYS A 115 32.19 -7.84 -14.91
C LYS A 115 32.48 -8.63 -16.19
N ASP A 116 31.84 -9.78 -16.40
CA ASP A 116 32.05 -10.59 -17.60
C ASP A 116 30.79 -10.71 -18.47
N VAL A 117 30.24 -9.57 -18.94
CA VAL A 117 29.70 -9.47 -20.32
C VAL A 117 29.94 -8.04 -20.84
N ILE A 118 30.94 -7.94 -21.71
CA ILE A 118 31.42 -6.82 -22.55
C ILE A 118 30.24 -6.07 -23.22
N GLY A 119 30.11 -4.74 -23.11
CA GLY A 119 30.79 -3.69 -23.90
C GLY A 119 29.75 -3.00 -24.82
N THR A 120 29.74 -1.71 -25.16
CA THR A 120 30.82 -0.74 -25.32
C THR A 120 30.21 0.67 -25.50
N ASP A 121 30.71 1.62 -24.72
CA ASP A 121 31.06 3.04 -25.00
C ASP A 121 30.12 4.18 -25.46
N LEU A 122 30.50 5.33 -24.87
CA LEU A 122 30.50 6.74 -25.33
C LEU A 122 29.21 7.56 -25.23
N PHE A 123 29.13 8.45 -24.23
CA PHE A 123 29.48 9.87 -24.42
C PHE A 123 29.64 10.58 -23.06
N LEU A 124 30.78 11.25 -22.90
CA LEU A 124 31.12 12.15 -21.79
C LEU A 124 30.95 13.61 -22.24
N GLN A 125 30.83 14.47 -21.22
CA GLN A 125 30.87 15.95 -21.20
C GLN A 125 29.52 16.67 -21.43
N GLU A 126 29.12 17.69 -20.66
CA GLU A 126 29.89 18.60 -19.79
C GLU A 126 28.99 19.28 -18.73
N LYS A 127 29.58 19.59 -17.56
CA LYS A 127 28.97 20.39 -16.49
C LYS A 127 28.95 21.87 -16.86
N ARG A 128 27.86 22.59 -16.55
CA ARG A 128 27.90 24.01 -16.16
C ARG A 128 26.85 24.36 -15.12
N VAL A 129 27.22 25.31 -14.26
CA VAL A 129 26.61 25.67 -12.98
C VAL A 129 26.24 27.16 -12.99
N LEU A 130 25.11 27.47 -12.33
CA LEU A 130 24.61 28.73 -11.75
C LEU A 130 24.12 29.88 -12.64
N GLY A 131 22.90 30.36 -12.32
CA GLY A 131 22.64 31.80 -12.25
C GLY A 131 21.18 32.27 -12.39
N SER A 132 20.69 32.87 -11.31
CA SER A 132 19.62 33.90 -11.21
C SER A 132 18.17 33.47 -10.94
N ALA A 133 17.59 34.22 -10.01
CA ALA A 133 16.28 34.09 -9.38
C ALA A 133 15.37 35.26 -9.78
N LEU A 134 14.12 35.19 -9.27
CA LEU A 134 13.08 36.23 -9.12
C LEU A 134 11.91 36.17 -10.15
N PRO A 135 10.74 36.79 -9.88
CA PRO A 135 9.62 36.16 -9.17
C PRO A 135 8.28 36.34 -9.90
N PHE A 136 7.28 35.48 -9.71
CA PHE A 136 5.90 35.89 -10.02
C PHE A 136 4.85 35.10 -9.26
N THR A 137 4.17 35.78 -8.34
CA THR A 137 2.86 35.41 -7.80
C THR A 137 1.77 36.04 -8.67
N GLN A 138 0.56 35.46 -8.59
CA GLN A 138 -0.72 35.90 -9.16
C GLN A 138 -1.02 35.45 -10.61
N SER A 139 -1.68 34.29 -10.72
CA SER A 139 -2.90 34.09 -11.56
C SER A 139 -3.32 32.62 -11.52
N ILE A 140 -3.75 32.13 -10.36
CA ILE A 140 -4.47 30.85 -10.25
C ILE A 140 -5.95 31.20 -10.11
N LEU A 141 -6.71 31.09 -11.20
CA LEU A 141 -8.14 30.72 -11.23
C LEU A 141 -8.77 30.68 -12.63
N SER A 142 -8.04 30.92 -13.72
CA SER A 142 -8.60 30.85 -15.10
C SER A 142 -7.96 29.80 -16.02
N GLN A 143 -7.03 28.98 -15.51
CA GLN A 143 -6.34 27.94 -16.31
C GLN A 143 -6.79 26.50 -16.03
N VAL A 144 -7.51 26.24 -14.93
CA VAL A 144 -7.96 24.86 -14.58
C VAL A 144 -8.92 24.27 -15.62
N GLY A 145 -9.67 25.09 -16.37
CA GLY A 145 -10.53 24.62 -17.46
C GLY A 145 -9.79 24.20 -18.73
N ARG A 146 -8.62 24.78 -19.03
CA ARG A 146 -7.87 24.47 -20.26
C ARG A 146 -6.92 23.29 -20.10
N THR A 147 -6.42 23.05 -18.89
CA THR A 147 -5.61 21.85 -18.57
C THR A 147 -6.48 20.59 -18.56
N LEU A 148 -7.72 20.66 -18.05
CA LEU A 148 -8.64 19.51 -18.09
C LEU A 148 -8.97 19.09 -19.52
N THR A 149 -9.19 20.06 -20.41
CA THR A 149 -9.47 19.79 -21.84
C THR A 149 -8.27 19.16 -22.55
N ARG A 150 -7.04 19.56 -22.18
CA ARG A 150 -5.81 18.94 -22.71
C ARG A 150 -5.51 17.57 -22.12
N VAL A 151 -5.86 17.31 -20.85
CA VAL A 151 -5.77 15.97 -20.27
C VAL A 151 -6.83 15.06 -20.89
N GLN A 152 -8.01 15.57 -21.22
CA GLN A 152 -9.04 14.83 -21.96
C GLN A 152 -8.61 14.55 -23.42
N GLN A 153 -7.89 15.49 -24.06
CA GLN A 153 -7.27 15.30 -25.39
C GLN A 153 -5.98 14.46 -25.36
N ALA A 154 -5.23 14.43 -24.26
CA ALA A 154 -4.01 13.63 -24.11
C ALA A 154 -4.31 12.19 -23.63
N LEU A 155 -5.41 11.99 -22.92
CA LEU A 155 -6.02 10.67 -22.67
C LEU A 155 -6.75 10.13 -23.90
N SER A 156 -6.96 10.95 -24.92
CA SER A 156 -7.27 10.49 -26.27
C SER A 156 -5.99 9.96 -26.92
N TRP A 157 -5.46 8.87 -26.36
CA TRP A 157 -4.52 8.03 -27.10
C TRP A 157 -5.19 7.75 -28.45
N THR A 158 -4.48 8.02 -29.55
CA THR A 158 -4.88 7.67 -30.91
C THR A 158 -4.94 6.14 -31.06
N TYR A 159 -5.93 5.51 -30.43
CA TYR A 159 -6.49 4.27 -30.92
C TYR A 159 -7.50 4.68 -31.99
N GLY A 160 -7.15 4.48 -33.26
CA GLY A 160 -8.08 4.52 -34.38
C GLY A 160 -9.07 3.35 -34.38
N GLU A 161 -9.56 2.97 -33.21
CA GLU A 161 -10.64 2.02 -33.01
C GLU A 161 -11.73 2.73 -32.23
N ASP A 162 -12.94 2.77 -32.78
CA ASP A 162 -14.13 3.31 -32.13
C ASP A 162 -14.17 2.85 -30.66
N VAL A 163 -14.07 3.79 -29.71
CA VAL A 163 -14.29 3.49 -28.29
C VAL A 163 -15.72 2.98 -28.17
N LYS A 164 -15.88 1.66 -28.20
CA LYS A 164 -17.19 1.02 -28.02
C LYS A 164 -17.77 1.58 -26.72
N PRO A 165 -19.04 2.04 -26.73
CA PRO A 165 -19.67 2.53 -25.52
C PRO A 165 -19.52 1.48 -24.41
N PHE A 166 -19.11 1.91 -23.21
CA PHE A 166 -18.95 1.04 -22.06
C PHE A 166 -20.19 0.15 -21.93
N LYS A 167 -19.99 -1.15 -21.80
CA LYS A 167 -21.12 -2.07 -21.63
C LYS A 167 -21.83 -1.69 -20.32
N PRO A 168 -23.17 -1.85 -20.23
CA PRO A 168 -23.84 -1.72 -18.95
C PRO A 168 -23.24 -2.70 -17.94
N PRO A 169 -23.38 -2.44 -16.62
CA PRO A 169 -22.95 -3.39 -15.60
C PRO A 169 -23.53 -4.80 -15.85
N LEU A 170 -22.74 -5.83 -15.54
CA LEU A 170 -23.20 -7.22 -15.62
C LEU A 170 -24.42 -7.40 -14.70
N ASN A 171 -25.54 -7.84 -15.28
CA ASN A 171 -26.78 -8.12 -14.55
C ASN A 171 -26.98 -9.63 -14.34
N ASP A 172 -27.99 -9.97 -13.52
CA ASP A 172 -28.27 -11.35 -13.10
C ASP A 172 -28.53 -12.29 -14.28
N VAL A 173 -29.37 -11.87 -15.23
CA VAL A 173 -29.72 -12.67 -16.42
C VAL A 173 -28.49 -12.97 -17.28
N GLU A 174 -27.58 -12.02 -17.41
CA GLU A 174 -26.34 -12.21 -18.16
C GLU A 174 -25.35 -13.09 -17.38
N PHE A 175 -25.22 -12.90 -16.07
CA PHE A 175 -24.35 -13.72 -15.23
C PHE A 175 -24.71 -15.22 -15.30
N HIS A 176 -26.01 -15.55 -15.29
CA HIS A 176 -26.48 -16.93 -15.43
C HIS A 176 -26.03 -17.63 -16.72
N LYS A 177 -25.70 -16.88 -17.78
CA LYS A 177 -25.20 -17.47 -19.04
C LYS A 177 -23.80 -18.05 -18.90
N TYR A 178 -23.04 -17.64 -17.88
CA TYR A 178 -21.70 -18.18 -17.61
C TYR A 178 -21.75 -19.45 -16.75
N LEU A 179 -22.91 -19.77 -16.19
CA LEU A 179 -23.13 -20.94 -15.36
C LEU A 179 -23.76 -22.08 -16.18
N ASN A 180 -23.41 -23.32 -15.86
CA ASN A 180 -24.15 -24.49 -16.37
C ASN A 180 -25.40 -24.78 -15.52
N HIS A 181 -26.11 -25.85 -15.86
CA HIS A 181 -27.33 -26.29 -15.17
C HIS A 181 -27.12 -26.70 -13.70
N GLU A 182 -25.89 -27.05 -13.31
CA GLU A 182 -25.49 -27.35 -11.92
C GLU A 182 -25.01 -26.09 -11.18
N GLY A 183 -24.97 -24.94 -11.86
CA GLY A 183 -24.49 -23.68 -11.33
C GLY A 183 -22.96 -23.53 -11.32
N GLN A 184 -22.21 -24.42 -11.97
CA GLN A 184 -20.75 -24.32 -12.10
C GLN A 184 -20.37 -23.22 -13.09
N LEU A 185 -19.29 -22.49 -12.81
CA LEU A 185 -18.77 -21.47 -13.72
C LEU A 185 -18.01 -22.13 -14.87
N THR A 186 -18.49 -21.95 -16.10
CA THR A 186 -17.94 -22.63 -17.29
C THR A 186 -16.98 -21.79 -18.11
N ARG A 187 -17.11 -20.47 -18.04
CA ARG A 187 -16.37 -19.51 -18.89
C ARG A 187 -15.78 -18.37 -18.04
N PRO A 188 -14.84 -18.67 -17.13
CA PRO A 188 -14.32 -17.71 -16.17
C PRO A 188 -13.57 -16.53 -16.82
N GLU A 189 -12.79 -16.77 -17.88
CA GLU A 189 -12.07 -15.73 -18.61
C GLU A 189 -13.04 -14.75 -19.31
N GLU A 190 -14.07 -15.27 -19.97
CA GLU A 190 -15.09 -14.44 -20.63
C GLU A 190 -15.91 -13.63 -19.62
N LEU A 191 -16.20 -14.20 -18.44
CA LEU A 191 -16.86 -13.48 -17.35
C LEU A 191 -16.00 -12.30 -16.89
N ARG A 192 -14.70 -12.52 -16.67
CA ARG A 192 -13.75 -11.46 -16.29
C ARG A 192 -13.67 -10.38 -17.37
N LEU A 193 -13.51 -10.75 -18.64
CA LEU A 193 -13.51 -9.79 -19.75
C LEU A 193 -14.83 -8.99 -19.81
N ARG A 194 -15.96 -9.62 -19.53
CA ARG A 194 -17.27 -8.95 -19.47
C ARG A 194 -17.35 -7.93 -18.34
N ILE A 195 -16.80 -8.25 -17.18
CA ILE A 195 -16.72 -7.35 -16.02
C ILE A 195 -15.75 -6.21 -16.33
N TYR A 196 -14.59 -6.48 -16.93
CA TYR A 196 -13.62 -5.47 -17.32
C TYR A 196 -14.24 -4.36 -18.19
N HIS A 197 -15.12 -4.71 -19.12
CA HIS A 197 -15.77 -3.76 -20.01
C HIS A 197 -17.00 -3.02 -19.44
N GLY A 198 -17.56 -3.44 -18.31
CA GLY A 198 -18.85 -2.90 -17.85
C GLY A 198 -19.03 -2.75 -16.34
N GLY A 199 -18.23 -3.41 -15.52
CA GLY A 199 -18.43 -3.55 -14.08
C GLY A 199 -19.55 -4.53 -13.73
N VAL A 200 -19.95 -4.55 -12.46
CA VAL A 200 -20.98 -5.44 -11.91
C VAL A 200 -22.14 -4.63 -11.37
N GLU A 201 -23.37 -5.11 -11.57
CA GLU A 201 -24.55 -4.51 -10.94
C GLU A 201 -24.45 -4.63 -9.39
N PRO A 202 -24.81 -3.59 -8.61
CA PRO A 202 -24.63 -3.59 -7.15
C PRO A 202 -25.21 -4.82 -6.43
N SER A 203 -26.38 -5.29 -6.86
CA SER A 203 -27.07 -6.47 -6.29
C SER A 203 -26.28 -7.77 -6.49
N LEU A 204 -25.47 -7.86 -7.54
CA LEU A 204 -24.68 -9.04 -7.88
C LEU A 204 -23.29 -9.08 -7.24
N ARG A 205 -22.79 -7.96 -6.72
CA ARG A 205 -21.42 -7.86 -6.19
C ARG A 205 -21.13 -8.95 -5.14
N LYS A 206 -22.08 -9.20 -4.23
CA LYS A 206 -22.00 -10.24 -3.18
C LYS A 206 -21.68 -11.64 -3.73
N VAL A 207 -22.12 -11.95 -4.94
CA VAL A 207 -21.90 -13.23 -5.61
C VAL A 207 -20.67 -13.18 -6.50
N VAL A 208 -20.59 -12.19 -7.38
CA VAL A 208 -19.57 -12.09 -8.43
C VAL A 208 -18.19 -11.81 -7.84
N TRP A 209 -18.07 -11.00 -6.78
CA TRP A 209 -16.79 -10.66 -6.18
C TRP A 209 -16.07 -11.90 -5.64
N ARG A 210 -16.79 -12.93 -5.19
CA ARG A 210 -16.16 -14.18 -4.74
C ARG A 210 -15.40 -14.90 -5.86
N TYR A 211 -15.83 -14.76 -7.11
CA TYR A 211 -15.08 -15.26 -8.26
C TYR A 211 -13.93 -14.33 -8.64
N LEU A 212 -14.15 -13.00 -8.62
CA LEU A 212 -13.08 -12.04 -8.92
C LEU A 212 -11.91 -12.13 -7.93
N LEU A 213 -12.22 -12.44 -6.68
CA LEU A 213 -11.29 -12.59 -5.57
C LEU A 213 -10.80 -14.03 -5.39
N ASN A 214 -11.10 -14.93 -6.34
CA ASN A 214 -10.64 -16.32 -6.35
C ASN A 214 -10.93 -17.08 -5.04
N VAL A 215 -12.14 -16.94 -4.50
CA VAL A 215 -12.54 -17.62 -3.25
C VAL A 215 -12.85 -19.10 -3.50
N TYR A 216 -13.45 -19.42 -4.65
CA TYR A 216 -13.92 -20.76 -4.94
C TYR A 216 -12.89 -21.56 -5.74
N PRO A 217 -12.60 -22.80 -5.34
CA PRO A 217 -11.99 -23.77 -6.22
C PRO A 217 -12.79 -23.96 -7.51
N ASP A 218 -12.09 -24.37 -8.56
CA ASP A 218 -12.72 -24.61 -9.85
C ASP A 218 -13.70 -25.78 -9.81
N GLY A 219 -14.75 -25.66 -10.63
CA GLY A 219 -15.73 -26.73 -10.83
C GLY A 219 -16.79 -26.88 -9.73
N LEU A 220 -16.79 -26.06 -8.68
CA LEU A 220 -17.84 -26.16 -7.66
C LEU A 220 -19.23 -25.80 -8.20
N SER A 221 -20.19 -26.70 -8.01
CA SER A 221 -21.61 -26.48 -8.27
C SER A 221 -22.20 -25.41 -7.35
N GLY A 222 -23.42 -24.96 -7.65
CA GLY A 222 -24.13 -23.99 -6.81
C GLY A 222 -24.27 -24.46 -5.36
N GLN A 223 -24.65 -25.74 -5.17
CA GLN A 223 -24.83 -26.33 -3.84
C GLN A 223 -23.50 -26.51 -3.11
N GLU A 224 -22.47 -27.02 -3.79
CA GLU A 224 -21.13 -27.19 -3.18
C GLU A 224 -20.53 -25.85 -2.76
N ARG A 225 -20.74 -24.76 -3.52
CA ARG A 225 -20.31 -23.42 -3.09
C ARG A 225 -21.02 -22.95 -1.82
N MET A 226 -22.30 -23.25 -1.65
CA MET A 226 -23.03 -22.91 -0.43
C MET A 226 -22.44 -23.66 0.78
N ASP A 227 -22.18 -24.95 0.62
CA ASP A 227 -21.64 -25.78 1.70
C ASP A 227 -20.17 -25.43 2.00
N TYR A 228 -19.38 -25.11 0.97
CA TYR A 228 -18.03 -24.57 1.08
C TYR A 228 -18.01 -23.30 1.94
N MET A 229 -18.87 -22.33 1.64
CA MET A 229 -18.94 -21.08 2.42
C MET A 229 -19.38 -21.32 3.86
N LYS A 230 -20.28 -22.27 4.12
CA LYS A 230 -20.65 -22.66 5.50
C LYS A 230 -19.45 -23.26 6.25
N CYS A 231 -18.66 -24.12 5.60
CA CYS A 231 -17.45 -24.68 6.19
C CYS A 231 -16.42 -23.59 6.53
N LYS A 232 -16.09 -22.73 5.56
CA LYS A 232 -15.15 -21.62 5.76
C LYS A 232 -15.63 -20.60 6.80
N THR A 233 -16.94 -20.40 6.91
CA THR A 233 -17.52 -19.56 7.97
C THR A 233 -17.27 -20.14 9.36
N ARG A 234 -17.41 -21.46 9.54
CA ARG A 234 -17.10 -22.10 10.82
C ARG A 234 -15.61 -22.01 11.15
N GLU A 235 -14.76 -22.24 10.15
CA GLU A 235 -13.31 -22.09 10.29
C GLU A 235 -12.93 -20.66 10.72
N TYR A 236 -13.51 -19.63 10.10
CA TYR A 236 -13.31 -18.24 10.50
C TYR A 236 -13.64 -18.00 11.98
N TYR A 237 -14.82 -18.42 12.45
CA TYR A 237 -15.20 -18.20 13.84
C TYR A 237 -14.34 -18.98 14.83
N GLN A 238 -13.85 -20.14 14.43
CA GLN A 238 -12.83 -20.86 15.20
C GLN A 238 -11.55 -20.02 15.30
N LEU A 239 -11.01 -19.54 14.18
CA LEU A 239 -9.80 -18.70 14.16
C LEU A 239 -9.97 -17.41 14.97
N LYS A 240 -11.14 -16.77 14.91
CA LYS A 240 -11.48 -15.60 15.71
C LYS A 240 -11.48 -15.91 17.21
N GLY A 241 -11.96 -17.10 17.60
CA GLY A 241 -11.94 -17.57 18.98
C GLY A 241 -10.53 -17.90 19.51
N GLU A 242 -9.57 -18.13 18.62
CA GLU A 242 -8.20 -18.59 18.93
C GLU A 242 -7.16 -17.46 19.02
N TRP A 243 -7.57 -16.18 19.12
CA TRP A 243 -6.60 -15.07 19.09
C TRP A 243 -5.54 -15.18 20.19
N LYS A 244 -5.95 -15.51 21.42
CA LYS A 244 -5.05 -15.58 22.60
C LYS A 244 -4.14 -16.80 22.57
N GLU A 245 -4.54 -17.85 21.89
CA GLU A 245 -3.77 -19.07 21.70
C GLU A 245 -2.70 -18.90 20.61
N ARG A 246 -2.92 -17.99 19.66
CA ARG A 246 -2.06 -17.78 18.49
C ARG A 246 -1.03 -16.67 18.65
N CYS A 247 -1.22 -15.74 19.58
CA CYS A 247 -0.28 -14.65 19.85
C CYS A 247 -0.24 -14.30 21.34
N SER A 248 0.85 -13.68 21.79
CA SER A 248 0.95 -13.21 23.18
C SER A 248 -0.06 -12.09 23.45
N THR A 249 -0.40 -11.88 24.73
CA THR A 249 -1.31 -10.80 25.13
C THR A 249 -0.78 -9.43 24.69
N GLU A 250 0.51 -9.18 24.84
CA GLU A 250 1.11 -7.89 24.45
C GLU A 250 1.05 -7.65 22.94
N ASP A 251 1.29 -8.70 22.13
CA ASP A 251 1.23 -8.60 20.67
C ASP A 251 -0.21 -8.39 20.20
N LEU A 252 -1.18 -9.07 20.83
CA LEU A 252 -2.59 -8.92 20.52
C LEU A 252 -3.10 -7.51 20.81
N GLU A 253 -2.81 -6.97 22.00
CA GLU A 253 -3.19 -5.61 22.38
C GLU A 253 -2.59 -4.57 21.41
N PHE A 254 -1.34 -4.79 21.00
CA PHE A 254 -0.66 -3.94 20.03
C PHE A 254 -1.33 -3.99 18.64
N ILE A 255 -1.59 -5.20 18.12
CA ILE A 255 -2.30 -5.40 16.85
C ILE A 255 -3.65 -4.71 16.88
N GLN A 256 -4.47 -4.99 17.91
CA GLN A 256 -5.80 -4.40 18.07
C GLN A 256 -5.73 -2.87 18.13
N GLY A 257 -4.76 -2.32 18.87
CA GLY A 257 -4.55 -0.88 18.96
C GLY A 257 -4.24 -0.24 17.60
N ASN A 258 -3.41 -0.86 16.76
CA ASN A 258 -3.09 -0.33 15.43
C ASN A 258 -4.22 -0.50 14.43
N VAL A 259 -4.91 -1.64 14.45
CA VAL A 259 -6.11 -1.87 13.65
C VAL A 259 -7.16 -0.82 13.99
N MET A 260 -7.41 -0.58 15.29
CA MET A 260 -8.45 0.37 15.73
C MET A 260 -8.17 1.80 15.25
N LYS A 261 -6.92 2.27 15.34
CA LYS A 261 -6.54 3.61 14.83
C LYS A 261 -6.91 3.81 13.37
N ASP A 262 -6.73 2.78 12.54
CA ASP A 262 -7.05 2.84 11.13
C ASP A 262 -8.55 2.72 10.88
N VAL A 263 -9.23 1.80 11.55
CA VAL A 263 -10.67 1.58 11.42
C VAL A 263 -11.46 2.85 11.74
N LEU A 264 -11.10 3.58 12.81
CA LEU A 264 -11.82 4.79 13.22
C LEU A 264 -11.78 5.91 12.18
N ARG A 265 -10.81 5.89 11.25
CA ARG A 265 -10.67 6.87 10.16
C ARG A 265 -11.01 6.29 8.77
N THR A 266 -11.43 5.03 8.67
CA THR A 266 -11.76 4.40 7.38
C THR A 266 -13.17 4.79 6.93
N ASP A 267 -13.27 5.38 5.73
CA ASP A 267 -14.51 5.61 4.97
C ASP A 267 -15.70 6.18 5.79
N ARG A 268 -15.43 7.04 6.78
CA ARG A 268 -16.45 7.60 7.70
C ARG A 268 -17.52 8.47 7.03
N THR A 269 -17.26 8.92 5.80
CA THR A 269 -18.25 9.63 4.95
C THR A 269 -19.26 8.68 4.29
N HIS A 270 -18.96 7.38 4.21
CA HIS A 270 -19.85 6.39 3.64
C HIS A 270 -20.90 5.94 4.67
N PRO A 271 -22.20 5.86 4.31
CA PRO A 271 -23.27 5.56 5.27
C PRO A 271 -23.09 4.27 6.08
N TYR A 272 -22.42 3.27 5.52
CA TYR A 272 -22.13 2.00 6.19
C TYR A 272 -21.20 2.17 7.41
N TYR A 273 -20.27 3.13 7.38
CA TYR A 273 -19.30 3.40 8.45
C TYR A 273 -19.52 4.74 9.17
N ALA A 274 -20.52 5.51 8.72
CA ALA A 274 -20.89 6.78 9.32
C ALA A 274 -21.49 6.60 10.73
N GLY A 275 -21.62 7.70 11.48
CA GLY A 275 -22.20 7.69 12.82
C GLY A 275 -21.14 7.65 13.92
N SER A 276 -21.53 7.17 15.11
CA SER A 276 -20.67 7.11 16.29
C SER A 276 -19.53 6.10 16.12
N GLU A 277 -18.52 6.21 16.99
CA GLU A 277 -17.42 5.24 17.05
C GLU A 277 -17.89 3.83 17.48
N ASP A 278 -19.06 3.75 18.12
CA ASP A 278 -19.74 2.50 18.47
C ASP A 278 -20.49 1.84 17.28
N ASN A 279 -20.28 2.29 16.04
CA ASN A 279 -20.90 1.68 14.87
C ASN A 279 -20.49 0.20 14.77
N PRO A 280 -21.46 -0.75 14.72
CA PRO A 280 -21.16 -2.18 14.71
C PRO A 280 -20.30 -2.60 13.51
N HIS A 281 -20.41 -1.92 12.37
CA HIS A 281 -19.60 -2.20 11.19
C HIS A 281 -18.12 -1.82 11.37
N LEU A 282 -17.80 -0.84 12.22
CA LEU A 282 -16.43 -0.54 12.62
C LEU A 282 -15.86 -1.68 13.47
N GLN A 283 -16.65 -2.21 14.43
CA GLN A 283 -16.24 -3.37 15.22
C GLN A 283 -16.03 -4.61 14.33
N THR A 284 -16.92 -4.85 13.37
CA THR A 284 -16.77 -5.94 12.40
C THR A 284 -15.50 -5.78 11.56
N LEU A 285 -15.17 -4.57 11.11
CA LEU A 285 -13.93 -4.30 10.36
C LEU A 285 -12.69 -4.53 11.24
N HIS A 286 -12.73 -4.08 12.49
CA HIS A 286 -11.69 -4.31 13.47
C HIS A 286 -11.43 -5.81 13.70
N ASP A 287 -12.49 -6.58 13.92
CA ASP A 287 -12.40 -8.01 14.22
C ASP A 287 -11.91 -8.82 13.02
N LEU A 288 -12.35 -8.46 11.81
CA LEU A 288 -11.86 -9.04 10.56
C LEU A 288 -10.35 -8.84 10.41
N LEU A 289 -9.88 -7.59 10.55
CA LEU A 289 -8.46 -7.24 10.40
C LEU A 289 -7.59 -7.83 11.52
N THR A 290 -8.10 -7.85 12.75
CA THR A 290 -7.41 -8.49 13.89
C THR A 290 -7.27 -9.99 13.64
N THR A 291 -8.33 -10.66 13.18
CA THR A 291 -8.25 -12.09 12.85
C THR A 291 -7.23 -12.35 11.76
N TYR A 292 -7.19 -11.52 10.71
CA TYR A 292 -6.21 -11.67 9.64
C TYR A 292 -4.78 -11.50 10.17
N ALA A 293 -4.53 -10.44 10.94
CA ALA A 293 -3.22 -10.11 11.46
C ALA A 293 -2.63 -11.21 12.38
N VAL A 294 -3.47 -11.85 13.18
CA VAL A 294 -3.08 -12.96 14.06
C VAL A 294 -2.87 -14.26 13.29
N THR A 295 -3.69 -14.51 12.26
CA THR A 295 -3.62 -15.75 11.46
C THR A 295 -2.56 -15.72 10.36
N HIS A 296 -2.05 -14.54 10.00
CA HIS A 296 -1.03 -14.35 8.95
C HIS A 296 0.20 -13.61 9.50
N PRO A 297 0.95 -14.18 10.45
CA PRO A 297 1.97 -13.46 11.24
C PRO A 297 3.15 -12.89 10.43
N GLN A 298 3.43 -13.44 9.25
CA GLN A 298 4.47 -12.91 8.35
C GLN A 298 4.13 -11.50 7.83
N VAL A 299 2.85 -11.25 7.51
CA VAL A 299 2.34 -9.94 7.05
C VAL A 299 1.84 -9.14 8.25
N SER A 300 1.05 -9.79 9.11
CA SER A 300 0.32 -9.19 10.22
C SER A 300 -0.55 -8.00 9.76
N TYR A 301 -0.76 -7.00 10.61
CA TYR A 301 -1.45 -5.77 10.25
C TYR A 301 -0.47 -4.70 9.77
N CYS A 302 -0.70 -4.17 8.58
CA CYS A 302 -0.03 -2.99 8.06
C CYS A 302 -1.04 -1.88 7.77
N GLN A 303 -0.60 -0.64 7.99
CA GLN A 303 -1.44 0.54 7.79
C GLN A 303 -1.99 0.60 6.36
N GLY A 304 -3.30 0.86 6.24
CA GLY A 304 -4.00 0.89 4.95
C GLY A 304 -4.63 -0.45 4.52
N MET A 305 -4.38 -1.56 5.22
CA MET A 305 -5.13 -2.80 4.98
C MET A 305 -6.64 -2.63 5.25
N SER A 306 -7.02 -1.72 6.16
CA SER A 306 -8.42 -1.36 6.38
C SER A 306 -9.10 -0.76 5.14
N ASP A 307 -8.36 -0.04 4.29
CA ASP A 307 -8.88 0.54 3.05
C ASP A 307 -9.18 -0.54 1.99
N ILE A 308 -8.46 -1.66 2.02
CA ILE A 308 -8.73 -2.83 1.17
C ILE A 308 -9.92 -3.64 1.72
N ALA A 309 -9.96 -3.84 3.04
CA ALA A 309 -11.02 -4.63 3.69
C ALA A 309 -12.39 -3.92 3.68
N SER A 310 -12.41 -2.60 3.82
CA SER A 310 -13.63 -1.77 3.87
C SER A 310 -14.61 -2.02 2.71
N PRO A 311 -14.23 -1.87 1.42
CA PRO A 311 -15.16 -2.11 0.32
C PRO A 311 -15.65 -3.56 0.27
N ILE A 312 -14.81 -4.53 0.65
CA ILE A 312 -15.20 -5.95 0.71
C ILE A 312 -16.24 -6.17 1.81
N LEU A 313 -16.04 -5.61 3.00
CA LEU A 313 -16.98 -5.75 4.09
C LEU A 313 -18.31 -5.05 3.78
N ALA A 314 -18.29 -3.84 3.23
CA ALA A 314 -19.52 -3.14 2.84
C ALA A 314 -20.31 -3.89 1.76
N VAL A 315 -19.63 -4.52 0.80
CA VAL A 315 -20.29 -5.34 -0.22
C VAL A 315 -20.83 -6.64 0.38
N MET A 316 -20.02 -7.37 1.16
CA MET A 316 -20.41 -8.69 1.67
C MET A 316 -21.45 -8.60 2.79
N ASP A 317 -21.41 -7.54 3.60
CA ASP A 317 -22.29 -7.29 4.75
C ASP A 317 -22.39 -8.52 5.69
N ASN A 318 -21.25 -9.18 5.85
CA ASN A 318 -21.09 -10.38 6.67
C ASN A 318 -19.60 -10.55 6.99
N GLU A 319 -19.27 -10.59 8.27
CA GLU A 319 -17.88 -10.64 8.76
C GLU A 319 -17.08 -11.81 8.19
N ALA A 320 -17.60 -13.03 8.30
CA ALA A 320 -16.92 -14.24 7.85
C ALA A 320 -16.73 -14.26 6.33
N HIS A 321 -17.77 -13.90 5.57
CA HIS A 321 -17.67 -13.83 4.11
C HIS A 321 -16.68 -12.76 3.66
N ALA A 322 -16.67 -11.60 4.33
CA ALA A 322 -15.72 -10.53 4.07
C ALA A 322 -14.29 -10.98 4.37
N PHE A 323 -14.06 -11.66 5.50
CA PHE A 323 -12.75 -12.23 5.84
C PHE A 323 -12.26 -13.24 4.79
N ILE A 324 -13.12 -14.16 4.36
CA ILE A 324 -12.77 -15.16 3.33
C ILE A 324 -12.38 -14.46 2.01
N CYS A 325 -13.14 -13.44 1.60
CA CYS A 325 -12.80 -12.62 0.43
C CYS A 325 -11.52 -11.80 0.63
N PHE A 326 -11.28 -11.32 1.85
CA PHE A 326 -10.07 -10.59 2.22
C PHE A 326 -8.83 -11.49 2.12
N CYS A 327 -8.89 -12.74 2.61
CA CYS A 327 -7.82 -13.72 2.38
C CYS A 327 -7.59 -13.97 0.88
N GLY A 328 -8.66 -14.08 0.08
CA GLY A 328 -8.57 -14.22 -1.38
C GLY A 328 -7.81 -13.08 -2.06
N ILE A 329 -8.15 -11.81 -1.75
CA ILE A 329 -7.44 -10.66 -2.31
C ILE A 329 -6.01 -10.53 -1.77
N MET A 330 -5.78 -10.91 -0.51
CA MET A 330 -4.46 -10.80 0.12
C MET A 330 -3.45 -11.76 -0.47
N LYS A 331 -3.84 -12.92 -1.04
CA LYS A 331 -2.91 -13.75 -1.84
C LYS A 331 -2.22 -12.97 -2.96
N ARG A 332 -2.90 -11.96 -3.51
CA ARG A 332 -2.34 -11.05 -4.53
C ARG A 332 -1.63 -9.85 -3.93
N LEU A 333 -2.19 -9.27 -2.87
CA LEU A 333 -1.77 -7.97 -2.35
C LEU A 333 -0.80 -8.02 -1.17
N GLU A 334 -0.62 -9.17 -0.51
CA GLU A 334 0.24 -9.30 0.67
C GLU A 334 1.66 -8.81 0.42
N GLY A 335 2.19 -9.05 -0.79
CA GLY A 335 3.51 -8.57 -1.20
C GLY A 335 3.68 -7.05 -1.08
N ASN A 336 2.61 -6.28 -1.25
CA ASN A 336 2.65 -4.82 -1.10
C ASN A 336 2.92 -4.39 0.36
N PHE A 337 2.51 -5.23 1.31
CA PHE A 337 2.56 -4.96 2.75
C PHE A 337 3.75 -5.65 3.44
N ARG A 338 4.55 -6.43 2.70
CA ARG A 338 5.75 -7.08 3.25
C ARG A 338 6.83 -6.05 3.58
N MET A 339 7.49 -6.28 4.70
CA MET A 339 8.61 -5.46 5.21
C MET A 339 9.90 -5.58 4.39
N ASP A 340 9.97 -6.45 3.39
CA ASP A 340 11.10 -6.45 2.44
C ASP A 340 10.94 -5.34 1.38
N GLY A 341 9.70 -4.87 1.17
CA GLY A 341 9.32 -3.91 0.16
C GLY A 341 9.49 -4.42 -1.28
N GLU A 342 9.95 -5.64 -1.52
CA GLU A 342 10.40 -6.09 -2.85
C GLU A 342 9.32 -5.91 -3.92
N CYS A 343 8.08 -6.29 -3.61
CA CYS A 343 6.95 -6.13 -4.53
C CYS A 343 6.72 -4.66 -4.89
N MET A 344 6.76 -3.75 -3.90
CA MET A 344 6.66 -2.32 -4.15
C MET A 344 7.82 -1.82 -5.02
N SER A 345 9.04 -2.35 -4.85
CA SER A 345 10.20 -1.97 -5.70
C SER A 345 9.90 -2.26 -7.16
N ILE A 346 9.39 -3.45 -7.44
CA ILE A 346 9.07 -3.92 -8.79
C ILE A 346 7.97 -3.04 -9.39
N LYS A 347 6.89 -2.77 -8.63
CA LYS A 347 5.79 -1.90 -9.07
C LYS A 347 6.28 -0.49 -9.44
N PHE A 348 7.14 0.13 -8.64
CA PHE A 348 7.72 1.43 -8.98
C PHE A 348 8.62 1.37 -10.21
N SER A 349 9.46 0.34 -10.33
CA SER A 349 10.30 0.15 -11.52
C SER A 349 9.46 0.04 -12.80
N HIS A 350 8.37 -0.73 -12.76
CA HIS A 350 7.42 -0.81 -13.87
C HIS A 350 6.74 0.53 -14.17
N LEU A 351 6.31 1.27 -13.13
CA LEU A 351 5.68 2.57 -13.31
C LEU A 351 6.64 3.59 -13.96
N LYS A 352 7.91 3.62 -13.53
CA LYS A 352 8.94 4.47 -14.15
C LYS A 352 9.17 4.10 -15.61
N LEU A 353 9.23 2.81 -15.92
CA LEU A 353 9.39 2.32 -17.29
C LEU A 353 8.23 2.76 -18.18
N LEU A 354 6.99 2.59 -17.70
CA LEU A 354 5.77 3.00 -18.40
C LEU A 354 5.75 4.52 -18.62
N LEU A 355 6.12 5.31 -17.61
CA LEU A 355 6.15 6.77 -17.73
C LEU A 355 7.21 7.23 -18.74
N ARG A 356 8.42 6.68 -18.67
CA ARG A 356 9.50 7.00 -19.61
C ARG A 356 9.13 6.68 -21.05
N TYR A 357 8.37 5.61 -21.28
CA TYR A 357 7.90 5.23 -22.60
C TYR A 357 6.73 6.11 -23.07
N SER A 358 5.74 6.35 -22.20
CA SER A 358 4.47 7.00 -22.56
C SER A 358 4.59 8.53 -22.67
N ASP A 359 5.38 9.15 -21.79
CA ASP A 359 5.62 10.60 -21.75
C ASP A 359 7.09 10.89 -21.32
N PRO A 360 8.05 10.80 -22.27
CA PRO A 360 9.47 10.99 -21.97
C PRO A 360 9.80 12.42 -21.52
N ASP A 361 9.03 13.41 -21.97
CA ASP A 361 9.21 14.81 -21.59
C ASP A 361 8.82 15.02 -20.12
N PHE A 362 7.67 14.49 -19.70
CA PHE A 362 7.26 14.54 -18.31
C PHE A 362 8.19 13.75 -17.39
N ASN A 363 8.64 12.56 -17.82
CA ASN A 363 9.66 11.82 -17.10
C ASN A 363 10.94 12.66 -16.92
N SER A 364 11.43 13.29 -18.00
CA SER A 364 12.63 14.15 -17.93
C SER A 364 12.41 15.34 -16.99
N TYR A 365 11.23 15.96 -17.01
CA TYR A 365 10.86 16.98 -16.04
C TYR A 365 10.97 16.46 -14.59
N LEU A 366 10.41 15.29 -14.28
CA LEU A 366 10.49 14.70 -12.94
C LEU A 366 11.93 14.43 -12.51
N VAL A 367 12.78 13.92 -13.42
CA VAL A 367 14.21 13.73 -13.15
C VAL A 367 14.88 15.08 -12.81
N THR A 368 14.62 16.15 -13.56
CA THR A 368 15.18 17.48 -13.25
C THR A 368 14.69 18.05 -11.92
N ARG A 369 13.55 17.57 -11.42
CA ARG A 369 12.99 17.93 -10.11
C ARG A 369 13.37 16.97 -9.00
N GLY A 370 14.09 15.88 -9.28
CA GLY A 370 14.42 14.83 -8.32
C GLY A 370 13.20 14.10 -7.78
N ALA A 371 12.16 13.95 -8.60
CA ALA A 371 10.88 13.30 -8.28
C ALA A 371 10.60 12.08 -9.19
N ASP A 372 11.62 11.60 -9.90
CA ASP A 372 11.57 10.41 -10.76
C ASP A 372 11.54 9.09 -9.97
N ASP A 373 11.66 9.15 -8.64
CA ASP A 373 11.35 8.04 -7.75
C ASP A 373 9.85 7.71 -7.70
N LEU A 374 9.00 8.65 -8.13
CA LEU A 374 7.55 8.55 -8.16
C LEU A 374 6.92 8.25 -6.79
N LEU A 375 7.59 8.57 -5.68
CA LEU A 375 7.11 8.23 -4.33
C LEU A 375 5.75 8.85 -3.99
N PHE A 376 5.36 9.93 -4.68
CA PHE A 376 4.01 10.48 -4.59
C PHE A 376 2.90 9.52 -5.08
N CYS A 377 3.24 8.47 -5.84
CA CYS A 377 2.36 7.38 -6.25
C CYS A 377 2.35 6.20 -5.26
N TYR A 378 3.02 6.28 -4.11
CA TYR A 378 3.10 5.16 -3.16
C TYR A 378 1.73 4.69 -2.71
N ARG A 379 0.86 5.63 -2.30
CA ARG A 379 -0.52 5.35 -1.92
C ARG A 379 -1.31 4.67 -3.03
N TRP A 380 -1.12 5.12 -4.26
CA TRP A 380 -1.81 4.61 -5.44
C TRP A 380 -1.51 3.14 -5.67
N LEU A 381 -0.23 2.75 -5.55
CA LEU A 381 0.22 1.38 -5.77
C LEU A 381 -0.07 0.47 -4.59
N LEU A 382 0.05 0.97 -3.36
CA LEU A 382 -0.18 0.21 -2.13
C LEU A 382 -1.66 -0.16 -2.00
N LEU A 383 -2.56 0.81 -2.22
CA LEU A 383 -4.00 0.68 -1.99
C LEU A 383 -4.82 0.44 -3.26
N GLU A 384 -4.16 0.10 -4.37
CA GLU A 384 -4.79 -0.08 -5.68
C GLU A 384 -5.74 1.10 -5.98
N LEU A 385 -5.25 2.33 -5.85
CA LEU A 385 -5.97 3.59 -6.09
C LEU A 385 -7.24 3.85 -5.25
N LYS A 386 -7.59 3.01 -4.26
CA LYS A 386 -8.84 3.15 -3.47
C LYS A 386 -9.05 4.57 -2.89
N ARG A 387 -7.99 5.23 -2.43
CA ARG A 387 -8.05 6.58 -1.85
C ARG A 387 -8.25 7.70 -2.88
N GLU A 388 -8.12 7.41 -4.17
CA GLU A 388 -8.23 8.40 -5.24
C GLU A 388 -9.64 8.50 -5.83
N PHE A 389 -10.56 7.64 -5.38
CA PHE A 389 -11.93 7.56 -5.87
C PHE A 389 -12.94 7.62 -4.71
N ALA A 390 -14.11 8.21 -4.98
CA ALA A 390 -15.25 8.10 -4.09
C ALA A 390 -15.67 6.63 -3.92
N PHE A 391 -16.33 6.29 -2.81
CA PHE A 391 -16.57 4.90 -2.44
C PHE A 391 -17.21 4.06 -3.55
N GLU A 392 -18.31 4.52 -4.14
CA GLU A 392 -19.01 3.79 -5.23
C GLU A 392 -18.17 3.69 -6.51
N ASP A 393 -17.44 4.74 -6.87
CA ASP A 393 -16.54 4.72 -8.03
C ASP A 393 -15.37 3.76 -7.80
N ALA A 394 -14.87 3.69 -6.56
CA ALA A 394 -13.83 2.77 -6.17
C ALA A 394 -14.29 1.31 -6.30
N LEU A 395 -15.54 0.97 -5.96
CA LEU A 395 -16.07 -0.39 -6.15
C LEU A 395 -16.00 -0.80 -7.63
N ARG A 396 -16.42 0.07 -8.55
CA ARG A 396 -16.36 -0.20 -9.98
C ARG A 396 -14.94 -0.27 -10.51
N MET A 397 -14.07 0.64 -10.08
CA MET A 397 -12.65 0.61 -10.44
C MET A 397 -11.99 -0.70 -9.99
N LEU A 398 -12.25 -1.14 -8.75
CA LEU A 398 -11.73 -2.39 -8.21
C LEU A 398 -12.24 -3.59 -9.01
N GLU A 399 -13.52 -3.64 -9.38
CA GLU A 399 -14.06 -4.68 -10.26
C GLU A 399 -13.31 -4.77 -11.59
N VAL A 400 -13.00 -3.62 -12.21
CA VAL A 400 -12.26 -3.56 -13.47
C VAL A 400 -10.80 -4.02 -13.28
N MET A 401 -10.11 -3.56 -12.24
CA MET A 401 -8.72 -3.97 -11.96
C MET A 401 -8.62 -5.45 -11.57
N TRP A 402 -9.59 -5.98 -10.82
CA TRP A 402 -9.56 -7.38 -10.41
C TRP A 402 -9.87 -8.30 -11.58
N SER A 403 -10.73 -7.87 -12.51
CA SER A 403 -11.08 -8.62 -13.71
C SER A 403 -10.08 -8.50 -14.86
N SER A 404 -9.18 -7.51 -14.84
CA SER A 404 -8.09 -7.41 -15.83
C SER A 404 -7.00 -8.46 -15.65
N LEU A 405 -7.03 -9.20 -14.55
CA LEU A 405 -6.11 -10.32 -14.29
C LEU A 405 -6.77 -11.64 -14.69
N PRO A 406 -5.98 -12.63 -15.15
CA PRO A 406 -6.48 -13.98 -15.40
C PRO A 406 -7.17 -14.58 -14.16
N PRO A 407 -8.17 -15.47 -14.34
CA PRO A 407 -8.65 -16.30 -13.25
C PRO A 407 -7.50 -17.08 -12.63
N ASP A 408 -7.44 -17.10 -11.30
CA ASP A 408 -6.44 -17.87 -10.54
C ASP A 408 -7.11 -18.54 -9.34
N PRO A 409 -8.07 -19.46 -9.60
CA PRO A 409 -8.82 -20.13 -8.55
C PRO A 409 -7.91 -21.06 -7.74
N PRO A 410 -8.12 -21.19 -6.42
CA PRO A 410 -7.31 -22.07 -5.59
C PRO A 410 -7.49 -23.53 -6.00
N GLU A 411 -6.40 -24.30 -6.01
CA GLU A 411 -6.43 -25.72 -6.36
C GLU A 411 -7.37 -26.56 -5.47
N LYS A 412 -7.43 -26.21 -4.17
CA LYS A 412 -8.23 -26.93 -3.18
C LYS A 412 -9.15 -26.03 -2.39
N GLU A 413 -8.61 -24.92 -1.88
CA GLU A 413 -9.36 -23.95 -1.08
C GLU A 413 -8.60 -22.63 -0.90
N VAL A 414 -9.33 -21.57 -0.56
CA VAL A 414 -8.71 -20.37 -0.01
C VAL A 414 -8.15 -20.67 1.39
N GLU A 415 -6.89 -20.31 1.58
CA GLU A 415 -6.19 -20.45 2.85
C GLU A 415 -6.62 -19.31 3.77
N LEU A 416 -7.06 -19.65 4.98
CA LEU A 416 -7.48 -18.69 6.00
C LEU A 416 -6.39 -18.44 7.05
N VAL A 417 -5.25 -19.11 6.92
CA VAL A 417 -4.09 -19.03 7.82
C VAL A 417 -2.84 -18.92 6.95
N GLY A 418 -2.01 -17.92 7.25
CA GLY A 418 -0.75 -17.71 6.54
C GLY A 418 0.36 -18.63 7.05
N GLN A 419 1.51 -18.59 6.38
CA GLN A 419 2.68 -19.34 6.82
C GLN A 419 3.16 -18.88 8.21
N PRO A 420 3.60 -19.81 9.08
CA PRO A 420 4.20 -19.43 10.35
C PRO A 420 5.50 -18.64 10.12
N CYS A 421 5.87 -17.80 11.08
CA CYS A 421 7.18 -17.14 11.05
C CYS A 421 8.30 -18.19 11.21
N PRO A 422 9.42 -18.06 10.47
CA PRO A 422 10.58 -18.93 10.64
C PRO A 422 11.08 -18.96 12.09
N PRO A 423 11.53 -20.13 12.60
CA PRO A 423 12.11 -20.23 13.93
C PRO A 423 13.36 -19.35 14.04
N GLY A 424 13.36 -18.41 15.00
CA GLY A 424 14.40 -17.40 15.19
C GLY A 424 13.96 -15.97 14.88
N GLU A 425 12.89 -15.80 14.08
CA GLU A 425 12.22 -14.50 13.90
C GLU A 425 11.13 -14.25 14.96
N ILE A 426 10.74 -15.26 15.74
CA ILE A 426 9.70 -15.12 16.77
C ILE A 426 10.12 -14.15 17.90
N GLN A 427 11.42 -14.08 18.22
CA GLN A 427 11.94 -13.17 19.26
C GLN A 427 12.39 -11.79 18.74
N LYS A 428 12.68 -11.68 17.43
CA LYS A 428 13.05 -10.42 16.78
C LYS A 428 11.87 -9.76 16.06
N SER A 429 10.88 -10.50 15.60
CA SER A 429 9.78 -9.91 14.82
C SER A 429 8.87 -9.07 15.71
N SER A 430 8.35 -9.53 16.84
CA SER A 430 7.44 -8.66 17.64
C SER A 430 8.13 -7.44 18.26
N ARG A 431 9.39 -7.55 18.72
CA ARG A 431 10.11 -6.44 19.39
C ARG A 431 11.05 -5.63 18.48
N THR A 432 11.73 -6.27 17.53
CA THR A 432 12.58 -5.58 16.53
C THR A 432 11.76 -5.06 15.35
N ARG A 433 10.47 -5.43 15.21
CA ARG A 433 9.56 -4.71 14.30
C ARG A 433 9.45 -3.24 14.70
N HIS A 434 9.37 -2.84 15.99
CA HIS A 434 8.97 -1.45 16.27
C HIS A 434 9.67 -0.67 17.40
N MET A 435 10.61 -1.19 18.22
CA MET A 435 11.39 -0.32 19.14
C MET A 435 12.78 -0.88 19.50
N MET A 436 13.86 -0.25 19.02
CA MET A 436 15.11 -0.22 19.79
C MET A 436 14.99 0.87 20.86
N ARG A 437 14.64 0.50 22.10
CA ARG A 437 15.06 1.26 23.28
C ARG A 437 16.37 0.65 23.79
N PRO A 438 17.43 1.45 24.02
CA PRO A 438 18.57 0.97 24.76
C PRO A 438 18.18 0.78 26.23
N ASP A 439 18.44 -0.41 26.76
CA ASP A 439 18.48 -0.66 28.19
C ASP A 439 19.44 0.35 28.83
N ARG A 440 18.90 1.29 29.61
CA ARG A 440 19.71 2.03 30.58
C ARG A 440 19.93 1.11 31.77
N GLY A 441 20.91 0.21 31.61
CA GLY A 441 21.55 -0.45 32.75
C GLY A 441 22.26 0.60 33.59
N LEU A 442 21.55 1.12 34.59
CA LEU A 442 22.14 1.68 35.79
C LEU A 442 22.68 0.52 36.62
N SER A 443 23.98 0.55 36.96
CA SER A 443 24.56 0.15 38.24
C SER A 443 26.09 0.09 38.15
N PRO A 444 26.81 0.31 39.26
CA PRO A 444 26.83 1.44 40.18
C PRO A 444 27.97 2.43 39.89
#